data_AF-A0A812M9E1-F1
#
_entry.id   AF-A0A812M9E1-F1
#
_cell.length_a   1.000
_cell.length_b   1.000
_cell.length_c   1.000
_cell.angle_alpha   90.00
_cell.angle_beta   90.00
_cell.angle_gamma   90.00
#
_symmetry.space_group_name_H-M   'P 1'
#
loop_
_entity.id
_entity.type
_entity.pdbx_description
1 polymer ?
#
loop_
_entity_poly.entity_id
_entity_poly.type
_entity_poly.pdbx_seq_one_letter_code
_entity_poly.pdbx_strand_id
1 'polypeptide(L)'
;MAAEAPEAKKAKTDGSVKYPEQDLSEVLGKHIIYTYENGWQYEIYFKSAEMIHYRIHSGLVAGRWVTNREVCMTALGKGIVRINWQEPVGNIVTMVTNLADRWLHSYFLMPKWITEDPMATVCHEDEHVEEMLKRREKGPTWPMHIAENAFATITFLEDVGTGRDDIIDCPPDKLPAGYASRKN
;
A
#
# COMPACT_ATOMS: atom_id res chain seq x y z
N MET A 1 4.36 -25.97 10.92
CA MET A 1 4.71 -26.15 9.49
C MET A 1 3.53 -25.66 8.68
N ALA A 2 3.63 -24.48 8.06
CA ALA A 2 2.64 -24.07 7.07
C ALA A 2 2.81 -25.01 5.86
N ALA A 3 1.74 -25.67 5.44
CA ALA A 3 1.76 -26.39 4.18
C ALA A 3 1.96 -25.35 3.07
N GLU A 4 3.02 -25.48 2.28
CA GLU A 4 3.16 -24.70 1.05
C GLU A 4 1.94 -24.98 0.18
N ALA A 5 1.22 -23.93 -0.20
CA ALA A 5 0.14 -24.06 -1.15
C ALA A 5 0.74 -24.67 -2.45
N PRO A 6 0.11 -25.69 -3.05
CA PRO A 6 0.64 -26.28 -4.26
C PRO A 6 0.79 -25.21 -5.32
N GLU A 7 1.97 -25.15 -5.94
CA GLU A 7 2.27 -24.22 -7.02
C GLU A 7 1.22 -24.44 -8.13
N ALA A 8 0.31 -23.48 -8.29
CA ALA A 8 -0.78 -23.60 -9.24
C ALA A 8 -0.16 -23.66 -10.64
N LYS A 9 -0.22 -24.84 -11.29
CA LYS A 9 0.14 -24.97 -12.71
C LYS A 9 -0.71 -23.96 -13.47
N LYS A 10 -0.07 -22.91 -14.01
CA LYS A 10 -0.74 -21.95 -14.90
C LYS A 10 -1.39 -22.78 -16.02
N ALA A 11 -2.72 -22.81 -16.03
CA ALA A 11 -3.46 -23.46 -17.09
C ALA A 11 -3.00 -22.84 -18.42
N LYS A 12 -2.92 -23.66 -19.49
CA LYS A 12 -2.62 -23.13 -20.82
C LYS A 12 -3.70 -22.10 -21.15
N THR A 13 -3.32 -20.83 -21.14
CA THR A 13 -4.21 -19.74 -21.52
C THR A 13 -4.53 -19.87 -23.01
N ASP A 14 -5.73 -19.46 -23.41
CA ASP A 14 -6.06 -19.31 -24.82
C ASP A 14 -5.04 -18.36 -25.46
N GLY A 15 -4.27 -18.86 -26.43
CA GLY A 15 -3.23 -18.10 -27.12
C GLY A 15 -3.77 -16.93 -27.96
N SER A 16 -5.09 -16.83 -28.13
CA SER A 16 -5.77 -15.69 -28.76
C SER A 16 -5.79 -14.44 -27.87
N VAL A 17 -5.71 -14.61 -26.54
CA VAL A 17 -5.76 -13.50 -25.57
C VAL A 17 -4.35 -12.93 -25.37
N LYS A 18 -4.18 -11.65 -25.71
CA LYS A 18 -2.97 -10.90 -25.41
C LYS A 18 -3.17 -10.10 -24.12
N TYR A 19 -2.42 -10.44 -23.09
CA TYR A 19 -2.36 -9.63 -21.87
C TYR A 19 -1.53 -8.36 -22.10
N PRO A 20 -1.73 -7.30 -21.29
CA PRO A 20 -0.87 -6.12 -21.31
C PRO A 20 0.60 -6.49 -21.10
N GLU A 21 1.50 -5.73 -21.75
CA GLU A 21 2.91 -5.75 -21.40
C GLU A 21 3.07 -5.38 -19.92
N GLN A 22 3.92 -6.10 -19.21
CA GLN A 22 4.15 -5.90 -17.78
C GLN A 22 5.18 -4.79 -17.54
N ASP A 23 4.94 -3.63 -18.16
CA ASP A 23 5.72 -2.41 -17.96
C ASP A 23 5.21 -1.67 -16.72
N LEU A 24 6.10 -1.50 -15.74
CA LEU A 24 5.83 -0.81 -14.47
C LEU A 24 6.52 0.57 -14.42
N SER A 25 7.20 1.00 -15.48
CA SER A 25 7.99 2.24 -15.51
C SER A 25 7.18 3.49 -15.14
N GLU A 26 5.88 3.47 -15.40
CA GLU A 26 4.94 4.53 -15.04
C GLU A 26 4.85 4.75 -13.53
N VAL A 27 4.99 3.70 -12.70
CA VAL A 27 4.90 3.81 -11.23
C VAL A 27 6.25 3.75 -10.53
N LEU A 28 7.23 3.03 -11.07
CA LEU A 28 8.50 2.82 -10.37
C LEU A 28 9.23 4.15 -10.14
N GLY A 29 9.76 4.32 -8.92
CA GLY A 29 10.45 5.53 -8.49
C GLY A 29 9.53 6.72 -8.22
N LYS A 30 8.21 6.58 -8.42
CA LYS A 30 7.26 7.65 -8.12
C LYS A 30 6.98 7.73 -6.62
N HIS A 31 6.88 8.95 -6.15
CA HIS A 31 6.48 9.29 -4.79
C HIS A 31 5.23 10.17 -4.85
N ILE A 32 4.17 9.74 -4.18
CA ILE A 32 2.87 10.43 -4.22
C ILE A 32 2.31 10.68 -2.83
N ILE A 33 1.58 11.79 -2.69
CA ILE A 33 0.65 12.04 -1.59
C ILE A 33 -0.76 12.06 -2.19
N TYR A 34 -1.69 11.38 -1.54
CA TYR A 34 -3.06 11.25 -2.01
C TYR A 34 -4.06 11.33 -0.87
N THR A 35 -5.28 11.75 -1.19
CA THR A 35 -6.37 11.91 -0.23
C THR A 35 -7.59 11.15 -0.72
N TYR A 36 -8.06 10.18 0.06
CA TYR A 36 -9.29 9.42 -0.19
C TYR A 36 -10.52 10.33 -0.14
N GLU A 37 -11.62 9.87 -0.74
CA GLU A 37 -12.91 10.57 -0.74
C GLU A 37 -13.44 10.88 0.67
N ASN A 38 -13.09 10.07 1.67
CA ASN A 38 -13.43 10.30 3.07
C ASN A 38 -12.50 11.28 3.82
N GLY A 39 -11.50 11.84 3.13
CA GLY A 39 -10.54 12.81 3.67
C GLY A 39 -9.29 12.20 4.30
N TRP A 40 -9.13 10.88 4.31
CA TRP A 40 -7.91 10.24 4.81
C TRP A 40 -6.74 10.49 3.86
N GLN A 41 -5.61 10.91 4.42
CA GLN A 41 -4.44 11.33 3.65
C GLN A 41 -3.26 10.39 3.90
N TYR A 42 -2.72 9.89 2.80
CA TYR A 42 -1.69 8.86 2.76
C TYR A 42 -0.59 9.27 1.78
N GLU A 43 0.55 8.62 1.91
CA GLU A 43 1.75 8.82 1.12
C GLU A 43 2.36 7.47 0.79
N ILE A 44 2.81 7.29 -0.45
CA ILE A 44 3.45 6.06 -0.90
C ILE A 44 4.58 6.37 -1.87
N TYR A 45 5.68 5.63 -1.73
CA TYR A 45 6.81 5.62 -2.63
C TYR A 45 7.01 4.21 -3.21
N PHE A 46 6.99 4.11 -4.53
CA PHE A 46 7.14 2.85 -5.27
C PHE A 46 8.63 2.53 -5.48
N LYS A 47 9.28 2.01 -4.44
CA LYS A 47 10.74 1.81 -4.36
C LYS A 47 11.29 0.87 -5.44
N SER A 48 10.64 -0.26 -5.69
CA SER A 48 10.99 -1.22 -6.75
C SER A 48 9.74 -1.94 -7.25
N ALA A 49 9.89 -2.90 -8.16
CA ALA A 49 8.77 -3.72 -8.65
C ALA A 49 8.16 -4.62 -7.56
N GLU A 50 8.89 -4.84 -6.47
CA GLU A 50 8.54 -5.74 -5.38
C GLU A 50 8.37 -5.02 -4.04
N MET A 51 8.71 -3.73 -3.93
CA MET A 51 8.73 -3.02 -2.65
C MET A 51 8.14 -1.62 -2.71
N ILE A 52 7.40 -1.26 -1.67
CA ILE A 52 6.92 0.10 -1.41
C ILE A 52 7.33 0.57 -0.02
N HIS A 53 7.42 1.88 0.14
CA HIS A 53 7.35 2.55 1.44
C HIS A 53 6.05 3.33 1.51
N TYR A 54 5.41 3.41 2.68
CA TYR A 54 4.22 4.24 2.83
C TYR A 54 4.13 4.88 4.21
N ARG A 55 3.39 5.98 4.30
CA ARG A 55 3.20 6.76 5.51
C ARG A 55 1.79 7.32 5.59
N ILE A 56 1.18 7.27 6.78
CA ILE A 56 -0.23 7.61 7.00
C ILE A 56 -0.33 8.93 7.77
N HIS A 57 -0.84 9.98 7.10
CA HIS A 57 -0.90 11.34 7.65
C HIS A 57 -2.18 11.59 8.46
N SER A 58 -3.31 11.01 8.05
CA SER A 58 -4.59 11.17 8.74
C SER A 58 -5.46 9.92 8.61
N GLY A 59 -6.56 9.88 9.36
CA GLY A 59 -7.49 8.76 9.38
C GLY A 59 -7.30 7.84 10.58
N LEU A 60 -7.84 6.63 10.48
CA LEU A 60 -7.99 5.70 11.62
C LEU A 60 -6.65 5.31 12.27
N VAL A 61 -5.58 5.22 11.48
CA VAL A 61 -4.25 4.77 11.89
C VAL A 61 -3.17 5.81 11.59
N ALA A 62 -3.52 7.09 11.69
CA ALA A 62 -2.60 8.22 11.49
C ALA A 62 -1.35 8.08 12.38
N GLY A 63 -0.18 8.33 11.81
CA GLY A 63 1.11 8.14 12.49
C GLY A 63 1.83 6.84 12.13
N ARG A 64 1.11 5.83 11.62
CA ARG A 64 1.71 4.58 11.13
C ARG A 64 2.52 4.83 9.86
N TRP A 65 3.67 4.20 9.76
CA TRP A 65 4.50 4.22 8.57
C TRP A 65 5.29 2.92 8.45
N VAL A 66 5.63 2.57 7.22
CA VAL A 66 6.21 1.28 6.87
C VAL A 66 7.22 1.48 5.75
N THR A 67 8.39 0.87 5.90
CA THR A 67 9.39 0.76 4.86
C THR A 67 9.45 -0.67 4.34
N ASN A 68 10.09 -0.86 3.19
CA ASN A 68 10.37 -2.16 2.57
C ASN A 68 9.20 -3.18 2.56
N ARG A 69 7.95 -2.70 2.38
CA ARG A 69 6.78 -3.56 2.30
C ARG A 69 6.79 -4.30 0.97
N GLU A 70 6.86 -5.62 1.03
CA GLU A 70 6.72 -6.47 -0.14
C GLU A 70 5.33 -6.33 -0.78
N VAL A 71 5.31 -6.24 -2.11
CA VAL A 71 4.08 -6.09 -2.90
C VAL A 71 4.12 -6.96 -4.17
N CYS A 72 2.95 -7.20 -4.75
CA CYS A 72 2.80 -7.74 -6.10
C CYS A 72 2.22 -6.67 -7.00
N MET A 73 2.99 -6.25 -8.01
CA MET A 73 2.55 -5.29 -9.02
C MET A 73 2.13 -5.99 -10.33
N THR A 74 1.16 -5.41 -11.04
CA THR A 74 0.71 -5.91 -12.35
C THR A 74 0.25 -4.74 -13.19
N ALA A 75 0.82 -4.60 -14.38
CA ALA A 75 0.34 -3.63 -15.36
C ALA A 75 -0.99 -4.12 -15.96
N LEU A 76 -2.04 -3.31 -15.83
CA LEU A 76 -3.36 -3.56 -16.41
C LEU A 76 -3.49 -2.91 -17.81
N GLY A 77 -2.47 -2.18 -18.25
CA GLY A 77 -2.39 -1.49 -19.54
C GLY A 77 -2.63 0.02 -19.41
N LYS A 78 -2.10 0.80 -20.38
CA LYS A 78 -2.25 2.26 -20.45
C LYS A 78 -1.84 3.00 -19.17
N GLY A 79 -0.71 2.61 -18.56
CA GLY A 79 -0.21 3.21 -17.31
C GLY A 79 -1.06 2.92 -16.05
N ILE A 80 -2.06 2.04 -16.17
CA ILE A 80 -2.83 1.56 -15.02
C ILE A 80 -2.07 0.39 -14.40
N VAL A 81 -1.69 0.55 -13.13
CA VAL A 81 -0.97 -0.49 -12.39
C VAL A 81 -1.77 -0.90 -11.17
N ARG A 82 -1.90 -2.20 -10.97
CA ARG A 82 -2.42 -2.78 -9.73
C ARG A 82 -1.27 -3.14 -8.81
N ILE A 83 -1.39 -2.81 -7.53
CA ILE A 83 -0.47 -3.12 -6.46
C ILE A 83 -1.25 -3.85 -5.37
N ASN A 84 -0.80 -5.04 -4.96
CA ASN A 84 -1.42 -5.81 -3.89
C ASN A 84 -0.40 -6.17 -2.83
N TRP A 85 -0.80 -6.15 -1.55
CA TRP A 85 0.04 -6.64 -0.47
C TRP A 85 -0.77 -7.13 0.72
N GLN A 86 -0.09 -7.90 1.56
CA GLN A 86 -0.56 -8.28 2.88
C GLN A 86 0.38 -7.69 3.92
N GLU A 87 -0.17 -7.26 5.06
CA GLU A 87 0.63 -6.72 6.16
C GLU A 87 0.74 -7.73 7.31
N PRO A 88 1.81 -7.66 8.12
CA PRO A 88 2.00 -8.46 9.33
C PRO A 88 0.80 -8.42 10.29
N VAL A 89 0.13 -7.27 10.39
CA VAL A 89 -1.09 -7.09 11.20
C VAL A 89 -2.30 -7.88 10.68
N GLY A 90 -2.24 -8.39 9.45
CA GLY A 90 -3.31 -9.15 8.79
C GLY A 90 -4.16 -8.34 7.81
N ASN A 91 -3.79 -7.09 7.55
CA ASN A 91 -4.39 -6.25 6.52
C ASN A 91 -4.17 -6.86 5.13
N ILE A 92 -5.17 -6.73 4.26
CA ILE A 92 -5.07 -7.10 2.84
C ILE A 92 -5.43 -5.87 2.03
N VAL A 93 -4.50 -5.40 1.21
CA VAL A 93 -4.68 -4.18 0.43
C VAL A 93 -4.53 -4.48 -1.05
N THR A 94 -5.45 -3.96 -1.84
CA THR A 94 -5.30 -3.82 -3.29
C THR A 94 -5.49 -2.36 -3.65
N MET A 95 -4.66 -1.89 -4.58
CA MET A 95 -4.67 -0.54 -5.07
C MET A 95 -4.51 -0.56 -6.58
N VAL A 96 -5.24 0.30 -7.28
CA VAL A 96 -5.06 0.57 -8.71
C VAL A 96 -4.72 2.04 -8.87
N THR A 97 -3.63 2.34 -9.54
CA THR A 97 -3.16 3.72 -9.77
C THR A 97 -3.26 4.08 -11.24
N ASN A 98 -3.64 5.32 -11.51
CA ASN A 98 -3.43 5.99 -12.78
C ASN A 98 -2.77 7.34 -12.48
N LEU A 99 -1.44 7.37 -12.62
CA LEU A 99 -0.65 8.53 -12.21
C LEU A 99 -0.79 9.70 -13.18
N ALA A 100 -1.00 9.43 -14.47
CA ALA A 100 -1.23 10.45 -15.49
C ALA A 100 -2.52 11.24 -15.22
N ASP A 101 -3.59 10.53 -14.84
CA ASP A 101 -4.89 11.15 -14.50
C ASP A 101 -5.02 11.50 -13.01
N ARG A 102 -3.96 11.31 -12.22
CA ARG A 102 -3.86 11.68 -10.80
C ARG A 102 -4.96 11.12 -9.89
N TRP A 103 -5.31 9.85 -10.10
CA TRP A 103 -6.21 9.14 -9.19
C TRP A 103 -5.68 7.75 -8.87
N LEU A 104 -6.13 7.24 -7.72
CA LEU A 104 -6.02 5.82 -7.39
C LEU A 104 -7.33 5.34 -6.78
N HIS A 105 -7.53 4.03 -6.78
CA HIS A 105 -8.63 3.37 -6.08
C HIS A 105 -8.07 2.26 -5.21
N SER A 106 -8.49 2.19 -3.95
CA SER A 106 -8.05 1.15 -3.03
C SER A 106 -9.24 0.32 -2.54
N TYR A 107 -8.99 -0.98 -2.36
CA TYR A 107 -9.83 -1.85 -1.57
C TYR A 107 -8.98 -2.48 -0.47
N PHE A 108 -9.36 -2.27 0.78
CA PHE A 108 -8.56 -2.61 1.95
C PHE A 108 -9.43 -3.29 3.01
N LEU A 109 -9.00 -4.48 3.43
CA LEU A 109 -9.62 -5.26 4.51
C LEU A 109 -8.76 -5.22 5.78
N MET A 110 -9.40 -4.90 6.91
CA MET A 110 -8.80 -4.89 8.25
C MET A 110 -9.34 -6.05 9.10
N PRO A 111 -8.47 -6.79 9.79
CA PRO A 111 -8.87 -7.69 10.87
C PRO A 111 -9.67 -6.99 11.96
N LYS A 112 -10.61 -7.71 12.58
CA LYS A 112 -11.50 -7.18 13.61
C LYS A 112 -10.75 -6.53 14.78
N TRP A 113 -9.66 -7.14 15.24
CA TRP A 113 -8.86 -6.63 16.36
C TRP A 113 -8.31 -5.21 16.12
N ILE A 114 -7.99 -4.86 14.88
CA ILE A 114 -7.50 -3.50 14.57
C ILE A 114 -8.65 -2.49 14.62
N THR A 115 -9.87 -2.89 14.24
CA THR A 115 -11.03 -1.99 14.39
C THR A 115 -11.41 -1.73 15.85
N GLU A 116 -11.02 -2.64 16.75
CA GLU A 116 -11.27 -2.52 18.18
C GLU A 116 -10.17 -1.71 18.89
N ASP A 117 -8.92 -1.81 18.42
CA ASP A 117 -7.78 -1.03 18.92
C ASP A 117 -6.86 -0.60 17.75
N PRO A 118 -7.22 0.46 17.00
CA PRO A 118 -6.43 0.90 15.85
C PRO A 118 -5.04 1.40 16.24
N MET A 119 -4.93 2.00 17.43
CA MET A 119 -3.71 2.61 17.93
C MET A 119 -2.60 1.58 18.16
N ALA A 120 -2.95 0.31 18.38
CA ALA A 120 -1.99 -0.78 18.46
C ALA A 120 -1.12 -0.95 17.20
N THR A 121 -1.53 -0.40 16.06
CA THR A 121 -0.79 -0.49 14.79
C THR A 121 0.00 0.77 14.43
N VAL A 122 -0.14 1.83 15.23
CA VAL A 122 0.49 3.14 15.00
C VAL A 122 1.93 3.10 15.50
N CYS A 123 2.84 2.77 14.60
CA CYS A 123 4.29 2.65 14.84
C CYS A 123 5.07 2.68 13.51
N HIS A 124 6.39 2.54 13.59
CA HIS A 124 7.21 2.07 12.46
C HIS A 124 7.09 0.54 12.39
N GLU A 125 6.29 -0.01 11.46
CA GLU A 125 5.94 -1.43 11.52
C GLU A 125 7.15 -2.38 11.42
N ASP A 126 8.17 -2.00 10.64
CA ASP A 126 9.40 -2.76 10.42
C ASP A 126 10.12 -3.11 11.73
N GLU A 127 10.05 -2.24 12.74
CA GLU A 127 10.66 -2.43 14.05
C GLU A 127 9.81 -3.32 14.98
N HIS A 128 8.56 -3.60 14.60
CA HIS A 128 7.57 -4.27 15.44
C HIS A 128 6.88 -5.47 14.76
N VAL A 129 7.45 -6.00 13.67
CA VAL A 129 6.85 -7.11 12.89
C VAL A 129 6.48 -8.30 13.77
N GLU A 130 7.36 -8.73 14.69
CA GLU A 130 7.09 -9.87 15.58
C GLU A 130 5.87 -9.63 16.49
N GLU A 131 5.75 -8.42 17.03
CA GLU A 131 4.61 -8.03 17.87
C GLU A 131 3.31 -7.97 17.06
N MET A 132 3.37 -7.43 15.83
CA MET A 132 2.21 -7.37 14.93
C MET A 132 1.71 -8.78 14.55
N LEU A 133 2.63 -9.72 14.30
CA LEU A 133 2.27 -11.12 14.03
C LEU A 133 1.61 -11.78 15.25
N LYS A 134 2.15 -11.59 16.46
CA LYS A 134 1.55 -12.10 17.71
C LYS A 134 0.14 -11.55 17.93
N ARG A 135 -0.08 -10.26 17.70
CA ARG A 135 -1.40 -9.62 17.80
C ARG A 135 -2.37 -10.18 16.76
N ARG A 136 -1.93 -10.32 15.52
CA ARG A 136 -2.73 -10.95 14.45
C ARG A 136 -3.14 -12.37 14.83
N GLU A 137 -2.23 -13.18 15.36
CA GLU A 137 -2.52 -14.56 15.76
C GLU A 137 -3.49 -14.64 16.94
N LYS A 138 -3.40 -13.70 17.89
CA LYS A 138 -4.35 -13.58 18.99
C LYS A 138 -5.76 -13.20 18.49
N GLY A 139 -5.84 -12.39 17.44
CA GLY A 139 -7.10 -11.96 16.84
C GLY A 139 -7.95 -11.06 17.75
N PRO A 140 -9.28 -10.96 17.51
CA PRO A 140 -10.03 -11.67 16.46
C PRO A 140 -9.72 -11.16 15.04
N THR A 141 -9.67 -12.06 14.06
CA THR A 141 -9.57 -11.68 12.63
C THR A 141 -10.91 -11.34 12.02
N TRP A 142 -11.95 -12.11 12.38
CA TRP A 142 -13.26 -12.05 11.75
C TRP A 142 -14.33 -11.42 12.67
N PRO A 143 -15.36 -10.77 12.10
CA PRO A 143 -15.47 -10.40 10.68
C PRO A 143 -14.44 -9.32 10.31
N MET A 144 -13.79 -9.48 9.15
CA MET A 144 -12.94 -8.40 8.63
C MET A 144 -13.81 -7.21 8.24
N HIS A 145 -13.27 -6.01 8.44
CA HIS A 145 -13.89 -4.76 8.07
C HIS A 145 -13.34 -4.27 6.73
N ILE A 146 -14.22 -3.86 5.81
CA ILE A 146 -13.81 -3.11 4.63
C ILE A 146 -13.49 -1.70 5.10
N ALA A 147 -12.20 -1.44 5.30
CA ALA A 147 -11.71 -0.17 5.79
C ALA A 147 -11.67 0.88 4.69
N GLU A 148 -11.36 0.47 3.46
CA GLU A 148 -11.54 1.32 2.29
C GLU A 148 -12.07 0.54 1.09
N ASN A 149 -12.91 1.22 0.32
CA ASN A 149 -13.33 0.87 -1.03
C ASN A 149 -13.70 2.17 -1.75
N ALA A 150 -12.68 2.97 -2.06
CA ALA A 150 -12.85 4.36 -2.44
C ALA A 150 -11.77 4.82 -3.41
N PHE A 151 -12.10 5.88 -4.15
CA PHE A 151 -11.12 6.64 -4.90
C PHE A 151 -10.30 7.55 -3.97
N ALA A 152 -9.12 7.92 -4.44
CA ALA A 152 -8.32 9.00 -3.88
C ALA A 152 -7.79 9.90 -5.00
N THR A 153 -7.71 11.19 -4.69
CA THR A 153 -7.05 12.17 -5.55
C THR A 153 -5.57 12.24 -5.19
N ILE A 154 -4.69 12.13 -6.18
CA ILE A 154 -3.25 12.32 -6.03
C ILE A 154 -2.97 13.83 -6.03
N THR A 155 -2.61 14.37 -4.87
CA THR A 155 -2.37 15.81 -4.72
C THR A 155 -0.95 16.20 -5.06
N PHE A 156 0.01 15.30 -4.84
CA PHE A 156 1.43 15.51 -5.14
C PHE A 156 2.00 14.28 -5.81
N LEU A 157 2.84 14.48 -6.82
CA LEU A 157 3.57 13.42 -7.51
C LEU A 157 4.96 13.90 -7.92
N GLU A 158 5.99 13.14 -7.58
CA GLU A 158 7.35 13.37 -8.06
C GLU A 158 8.03 12.06 -8.47
N ASP A 159 9.01 12.16 -9.36
CA ASP A 159 9.90 11.05 -9.70
C ASP A 159 11.22 11.25 -8.95
N VAL A 160 11.50 10.35 -8.01
CA VAL A 160 12.67 10.39 -7.14
C VAL A 160 13.68 9.28 -7.44
N GLY A 161 13.40 8.46 -8.47
CA GLY A 161 14.16 7.26 -8.80
C GLY A 161 13.84 6.08 -7.87
N THR A 162 14.34 4.89 -8.23
CA THR A 162 14.11 3.64 -7.48
C THR A 162 15.20 3.40 -6.42
N GLY A 163 14.93 2.46 -5.50
CA GLY A 163 15.93 1.92 -4.57
C GLY A 163 16.37 2.83 -3.42
N ARG A 164 15.86 4.07 -3.36
CA ARG A 164 16.16 5.03 -2.28
C ARG A 164 15.46 4.69 -0.96
N ASP A 165 16.13 4.96 0.16
CA ASP A 165 15.60 4.78 1.51
C ASP A 165 15.33 6.11 2.23
N ASP A 166 15.71 7.23 1.63
CA ASP A 166 15.59 8.58 2.19
C ASP A 166 14.28 9.30 1.80
N ILE A 167 13.36 8.63 1.10
CA ILE A 167 12.09 9.22 0.65
C ILE A 167 11.04 9.20 1.77
N ILE A 168 10.93 8.07 2.48
CA ILE A 168 10.09 7.90 3.67
C ILE A 168 10.97 7.29 4.76
N ASP A 169 11.55 8.15 5.61
CA ASP A 169 12.59 7.79 6.58
C ASP A 169 12.26 8.21 8.03
N CYS A 170 11.07 8.79 8.24
CA CYS A 170 10.63 9.28 9.55
C CYS A 170 9.10 9.24 9.69
N PRO A 171 8.57 9.25 10.94
CA PRO A 171 7.14 9.31 11.17
C PRO A 171 6.54 10.67 10.75
N PRO A 172 5.22 10.74 10.50
CA PRO A 172 4.54 11.96 10.04
C PRO A 172 4.76 13.20 10.92
N ASP A 173 4.89 13.03 12.24
CA ASP A 173 5.04 14.12 13.21
C ASP A 173 6.43 14.79 13.17
N LYS A 174 7.39 14.20 12.44
CA LYS A 174 8.74 14.76 12.23
C LYS A 174 8.89 15.52 10.93
N LEU A 175 7.85 15.53 10.09
CA LEU A 175 7.87 16.23 8.82
C LEU A 175 7.73 17.75 9.01
N PRO A 176 8.28 18.56 8.09
CA PRO A 176 8.06 20.00 8.09
C PRO A 176 6.57 20.35 8.01
N ALA A 177 6.20 21.49 8.63
CA ALA A 177 4.83 22.00 8.53
C ALA A 177 4.42 22.18 7.06
N GLY A 178 3.23 21.67 6.70
CA GLY A 178 2.70 21.73 5.33
C GLY A 178 3.24 20.66 4.38
N TYR A 179 4.12 19.76 4.83
CA TYR A 179 4.68 18.69 3.98
C TYR A 179 3.61 17.84 3.29
N ALA A 180 2.60 17.39 4.04
CA ALA A 180 1.52 16.56 3.51
C ALA A 180 0.50 17.37 2.67
N SER A 181 0.60 18.70 2.67
CA SER A 181 -0.27 19.60 1.90
C SER A 181 0.32 20.01 0.54
N ARG A 182 1.49 19.44 0.16
CA ARG A 182 2.15 19.71 -1.13
C ARG A 182 1.22 19.40 -2.32
N LYS A 183 1.38 20.20 -3.38
CA LYS A 183 0.65 20.07 -4.65
C LYS A 183 1.54 20.40 -5.85
N ASN A 184 1.33 19.72 -6.97
CA ASN A 184 1.93 20.00 -8.28
C ASN A 184 1.11 19.41 -9.42
#